data_AF-A0A963PMW9-F1
#
_entry.id   AF-A0A963PMW9-F1
#
_cell.length_a   1.000
_cell.length_b   1.000
_cell.length_c   1.000
_cell.angle_alpha   90.00
_cell.angle_beta   90.00
_cell.angle_gamma   90.00
#
_symmetry.space_group_name_H-M   'P 1'
#
loop_
_entity.id
_entity.type
_entity.pdbx_description
1 polymer ?
#
loop_
_entity_poly.entity_id
_entity_poly.type
_entity_poly.pdbx_seq_one_letter_code
_entity_poly.pdbx_strand_id
1 'polypeptide(L)'
;MNETSRLNLPASVDAVIELLASEGYICDRRLATAMFLSLKLHRPLFLEGEPGVGKTELGKTLARCLSTTLLRVQCYEGLDVAQTAYEWNVARQMIEIRLAEAAHEVDRAALVKNLYSRSMLIERPLLQALTQPRSPVLLIDELDRADEPFDAFLLEVLAENQITIPELGTVHADAPPITIITSNRTREIHDALKRRCLYHWVEFPSVERELEIVRLKAPGASDRLYVQVVEFVQRMRRLDLFKAPGVAETIDWTNALVALNAIRLDPVTVHDTLGVLLKYQDDIVKLQSGDLTKLLDELRARSLLEAE
;
A
#
# COMPACT_ATOMS: atom_id res chain seq x y z
N MET A 1 30.03 -14.46 -6.75
CA MET A 1 28.63 -14.57 -6.30
C MET A 1 28.65 -14.75 -4.79
N ASN A 2 28.57 -13.65 -4.02
CA ASN A 2 28.60 -13.74 -2.55
C ASN A 2 27.27 -14.26 -2.02
N GLU A 3 27.33 -15.25 -1.13
CA GLU A 3 26.19 -15.87 -0.46
C GLU A 3 25.38 -14.89 0.41
N THR A 4 25.91 -13.71 0.69
CA THR A 4 25.32 -12.68 1.56
C THR A 4 24.19 -11.85 0.94
N SER A 5 23.88 -12.00 -0.36
CA SER A 5 22.85 -11.18 -1.04
C SER A 5 21.49 -11.85 -1.24
N ARG A 6 21.35 -13.16 -0.94
CA ARG A 6 20.08 -13.86 -1.17
C ARG A 6 19.06 -13.46 -0.09
N LEU A 7 17.95 -12.89 -0.52
CA LEU A 7 16.78 -12.75 0.36
C LEU A 7 16.33 -14.15 0.79
N ASN A 8 16.02 -14.32 2.07
CA ASN A 8 15.39 -15.53 2.57
C ASN A 8 13.92 -15.52 2.14
N LEU A 9 13.68 -15.99 0.93
CA LEU A 9 12.33 -16.09 0.39
C LEU A 9 11.60 -17.28 1.02
N PRO A 10 10.29 -17.15 1.32
CA PRO A 10 9.49 -18.23 1.88
C PRO A 10 9.40 -19.40 0.89
N ALA A 11 9.52 -20.63 1.41
CA ALA A 11 9.55 -21.84 0.60
C ALA A 11 8.16 -22.39 0.22
N SER A 12 7.10 -21.93 0.89
CA SER A 12 5.72 -22.37 0.68
C SER A 12 4.72 -21.22 0.91
N VAL A 13 3.47 -21.44 0.50
CA VAL A 13 2.36 -20.52 0.79
C VAL A 13 2.13 -20.38 2.29
N ASP A 14 2.22 -21.48 3.04
CA ASP A 14 2.03 -21.45 4.49
C ASP A 14 3.13 -20.65 5.20
N ALA A 15 4.37 -20.74 4.70
CA ALA A 15 5.48 -19.91 5.19
C ALA A 15 5.27 -18.41 4.92
N VAL A 16 4.60 -18.04 3.81
CA VAL A 16 4.21 -16.63 3.57
C VAL A 16 3.19 -16.17 4.61
N ILE A 17 2.19 -17.00 4.93
CA ILE A 17 1.16 -16.67 5.91
C ILE A 17 1.81 -16.43 7.28
N GLU A 18 2.67 -17.35 7.72
CA GLU A 18 3.38 -17.24 9.00
C GLU A 18 4.29 -16.01 9.05
N LEU A 19 5.04 -15.76 7.98
CA LEU A 19 5.96 -14.62 7.87
C LEU A 19 5.23 -13.27 7.93
N LEU A 20 4.08 -13.15 7.25
CA LEU A 20 3.27 -11.94 7.31
C LEU A 20 2.59 -11.80 8.69
N ALA A 21 2.13 -12.91 9.27
CA ALA A 21 1.51 -12.91 10.59
C ALA A 21 2.48 -12.50 11.71
N SER A 22 3.78 -12.83 11.61
CA SER A 22 4.79 -12.41 12.60
C SER A 22 4.99 -10.90 12.66
N GLU A 23 4.73 -10.19 11.55
CA GLU A 23 4.74 -8.72 11.47
C GLU A 23 3.33 -8.11 11.61
N GLY A 24 2.37 -8.95 12.01
CA GLY A 24 1.00 -8.56 12.29
C GLY A 24 0.16 -8.19 11.06
N TYR A 25 0.43 -8.83 9.92
CA TYR A 25 -0.41 -8.77 8.74
C TYR A 25 -1.12 -10.12 8.53
N ILE A 26 -2.44 -10.13 8.67
CA ILE A 26 -3.24 -11.35 8.56
C ILE A 26 -3.85 -11.42 7.17
N CYS A 27 -3.45 -12.43 6.40
CA CYS A 27 -3.90 -12.64 5.01
C CYS A 27 -4.72 -13.92 4.84
N ASP A 28 -5.47 -13.99 3.75
CA ASP A 28 -6.09 -15.23 3.31
C ASP A 28 -5.12 -16.08 2.47
N ARG A 29 -5.49 -17.33 2.22
CA ARG A 29 -4.64 -18.24 1.43
C ARG A 29 -4.46 -17.76 -0.01
N ARG A 30 -5.45 -17.06 -0.59
CA ARG A 30 -5.40 -16.59 -1.99
C ARG A 30 -4.35 -15.48 -2.14
N LEU A 31 -4.35 -14.49 -1.25
CA LEU A 31 -3.34 -13.42 -1.23
C LEU A 31 -1.95 -13.99 -0.95
N ALA A 32 -1.83 -14.90 0.02
CA ALA A 32 -0.56 -15.57 0.30
C ALA A 32 -0.03 -16.36 -0.90
N THR A 33 -0.91 -17.01 -1.67
CA THR A 33 -0.53 -17.73 -2.89
C THR A 33 -0.06 -16.76 -3.98
N ALA A 34 -0.77 -15.65 -4.19
CA ALA A 34 -0.38 -14.63 -5.17
C ALA A 34 0.97 -14.01 -4.81
N MET A 35 1.20 -13.71 -3.53
CA MET A 35 2.48 -13.23 -3.00
C MET A 35 3.59 -14.26 -3.19
N PHE A 36 3.36 -15.52 -2.83
CA PHE A 36 4.33 -16.61 -3.02
C PHE A 36 4.74 -16.74 -4.49
N LEU A 37 3.77 -16.71 -5.41
CA LEU A 37 4.04 -16.79 -6.85
C LEU A 37 4.78 -15.55 -7.34
N SER A 38 4.45 -14.36 -6.85
CA SER A 38 5.16 -13.11 -7.17
C SER A 38 6.63 -13.19 -6.79
N LEU A 39 6.92 -13.62 -5.55
CA LEU A 39 8.29 -13.79 -5.05
C LEU A 39 9.06 -14.87 -5.82
N LYS A 40 8.42 -16.00 -6.13
CA LYS A 40 9.08 -17.14 -6.80
C LYS A 40 9.31 -16.89 -8.30
N LEU A 41 8.36 -16.25 -8.97
CA LEU A 41 8.42 -15.96 -10.40
C LEU A 41 9.08 -14.61 -10.72
N HIS A 42 9.42 -13.82 -9.69
CA HIS A 42 9.97 -12.47 -9.84
C HIS A 42 9.05 -11.58 -10.69
N ARG A 43 7.74 -11.71 -10.49
CA ARG A 43 6.73 -10.93 -11.22
C ARG A 43 6.07 -9.92 -10.28
N PRO A 44 5.79 -8.68 -10.73
CA PRO A 44 5.07 -7.70 -9.93
C PRO A 44 3.70 -8.22 -9.47
N LEU A 45 3.29 -7.88 -8.26
CA LEU A 45 1.96 -8.18 -7.73
C LEU A 45 1.08 -6.93 -7.79
N PHE A 46 -0.02 -7.00 -8.53
CA PHE A 46 -1.03 -5.95 -8.61
C PHE A 46 -2.22 -6.29 -7.72
N LEU A 47 -2.43 -5.45 -6.71
CA LEU A 47 -3.49 -5.53 -5.71
C LEU A 47 -4.55 -4.48 -6.01
N GLU A 48 -5.73 -4.93 -6.38
CA GLU A 48 -6.90 -4.08 -6.60
C GLU A 48 -7.97 -4.44 -5.56
N GLY A 49 -8.76 -3.47 -5.09
CA GLY A 49 -9.80 -3.76 -4.11
C GLY A 49 -10.29 -2.51 -3.39
N GLU A 50 -11.09 -2.72 -2.35
CA GLU A 50 -11.71 -1.62 -1.60
C GLU A 50 -10.69 -0.81 -0.78
N PRO A 51 -10.91 0.49 -0.52
CA PRO A 51 -10.09 1.26 0.40
C PRO A 51 -10.07 0.64 1.80
N GLY A 52 -8.93 0.73 2.50
CA GLY A 52 -8.84 0.31 3.90
C GLY A 52 -8.78 -1.22 4.13
N VAL A 53 -8.59 -2.04 3.09
CA VAL A 53 -8.41 -3.51 3.22
C VAL A 53 -6.95 -3.94 3.43
N GLY A 54 -6.01 -3.00 3.60
CA GLY A 54 -4.61 -3.30 3.91
C GLY A 54 -3.69 -3.55 2.72
N LYS A 55 -4.03 -3.10 1.50
CA LYS A 55 -3.18 -3.24 0.30
C LYS A 55 -1.80 -2.59 0.48
N THR A 56 -1.76 -1.34 0.95
CA THR A 56 -0.54 -0.59 1.22
C THR A 56 0.28 -1.18 2.36
N GLU A 57 -0.39 -1.71 3.39
CA GLU A 57 0.29 -2.29 4.56
C GLU A 57 1.02 -3.59 4.22
N LEU A 58 0.56 -4.33 3.21
CA LEU A 58 1.24 -5.53 2.74
C LEU A 58 2.67 -5.22 2.28
N GLY A 59 2.88 -4.16 1.49
CA GLY A 59 4.22 -3.81 1.01
C GLY A 59 5.17 -3.39 2.13
N LYS A 60 4.67 -2.62 3.09
CA LYS A 60 5.44 -2.24 4.28
C LYS A 60 5.81 -3.46 5.12
N THR A 61 4.85 -4.36 5.32
CA THR A 61 5.05 -5.59 6.10
C THR A 61 6.06 -6.48 5.42
N LEU A 62 5.95 -6.69 4.10
CA LEU A 62 6.89 -7.50 3.35
C LEU A 62 8.33 -6.98 3.44
N ALA A 63 8.53 -5.66 3.38
CA ALA A 63 9.85 -5.07 3.53
C ALA A 63 10.48 -5.36 4.91
N ARG A 64 9.66 -5.30 5.98
CA ARG A 64 10.08 -5.68 7.35
C ARG A 64 10.41 -7.18 7.44
N CYS A 65 9.50 -8.04 6.96
CA CYS A 65 9.67 -9.49 6.93
C CYS A 65 10.97 -9.92 6.23
N LEU A 66 11.28 -9.30 5.10
CA LEU A 66 12.48 -9.61 4.31
C LEU A 66 13.72 -8.83 4.74
N SER A 67 13.57 -7.93 5.72
CA SER A 67 14.62 -7.03 6.21
C SER A 67 15.34 -6.31 5.06
N THR A 68 14.56 -5.69 4.17
CA THR A 68 15.06 -4.95 3.00
C THR A 68 14.49 -3.53 2.94
N THR A 69 15.07 -2.70 2.09
CA THR A 69 14.64 -1.31 1.92
C THR A 69 13.24 -1.26 1.30
N LEU A 70 12.36 -0.45 1.89
CA LEU A 70 11.08 -0.08 1.28
C LEU A 70 11.26 1.22 0.49
N LEU A 71 10.97 1.17 -0.80
CA LEU A 71 10.91 2.34 -1.67
C LEU A 71 9.46 2.52 -2.11
N ARG A 72 8.88 3.68 -1.81
CA ARG A 72 7.47 3.96 -2.09
C ARG A 72 7.34 5.07 -3.11
N VAL A 73 6.52 4.81 -4.13
CA VAL A 73 6.00 5.82 -5.05
C VAL A 73 4.52 5.99 -4.72
N GLN A 74 4.17 7.14 -4.17
CA GLN A 74 2.77 7.50 -3.97
C GLN A 74 2.25 8.16 -5.25
N CYS A 75 1.23 7.57 -5.85
CA CYS A 75 0.60 8.13 -7.04
C CYS A 75 -0.46 9.17 -6.66
N TYR A 76 -0.50 10.25 -7.43
CA TYR A 76 -1.46 11.34 -7.36
C TYR A 76 -1.52 12.05 -8.73
N GLU A 77 -2.53 12.90 -8.92
CA GLU A 77 -2.72 13.62 -10.18
C GLU A 77 -1.61 14.65 -10.41
N GLY A 78 -1.01 14.67 -11.61
CA GLY A 78 0.14 15.52 -11.91
C GLY A 78 1.49 14.95 -11.43
N LEU A 79 1.54 13.67 -11.05
CA LEU A 79 2.79 12.96 -10.78
C LEU A 79 3.64 12.87 -12.06
N ASP A 80 4.86 13.37 -12.01
CA ASP A 80 5.78 13.36 -13.14
C ASP A 80 6.88 12.28 -13.02
N VAL A 81 7.56 12.02 -14.13
CA VAL A 81 8.71 11.10 -14.17
C VAL A 81 9.89 11.66 -13.36
N ALA A 82 10.03 12.98 -13.28
CA ALA A 82 11.16 13.62 -12.60
C ALA A 82 11.15 13.39 -11.08
N GLN A 83 9.95 13.38 -10.48
CA GLN A 83 9.70 13.15 -9.06
C GLN A 83 9.76 11.67 -8.69
N THR A 84 9.56 10.77 -9.65
CA THR A 84 9.43 9.32 -9.42
C THR A 84 10.67 8.53 -9.82
N ALA A 85 11.31 8.89 -10.94
CA ALA A 85 12.49 8.22 -11.48
C ALA A 85 13.79 8.95 -11.15
N TYR A 86 13.98 10.15 -11.69
CA TYR A 86 15.21 10.92 -11.46
C TYR A 86 15.06 12.38 -11.87
N GLU A 87 15.87 13.25 -11.26
CA GLU A 87 16.05 14.63 -11.70
C GLU A 87 17.53 14.99 -11.74
N TRP A 88 17.90 15.91 -12.63
CA TRP A 88 19.23 16.49 -12.66
C TRP A 88 19.37 17.56 -11.57
N ASN A 89 20.44 17.49 -10.78
CA ASN A 89 20.75 18.50 -9.78
C ASN A 89 21.33 19.75 -10.45
N VAL A 90 20.44 20.59 -10.99
CA VAL A 90 20.80 21.82 -11.70
C VAL A 90 21.62 22.76 -10.80
N ALA A 91 21.28 22.86 -9.51
CA ALA A 91 22.02 23.70 -8.58
C ALA A 91 23.48 23.26 -8.44
N ARG A 92 23.73 21.95 -8.32
CA ARG A 92 25.08 21.38 -8.27
C ARG A 92 25.82 21.57 -9.60
N GLN A 93 25.16 21.33 -10.72
CA GLN A 93 25.71 21.57 -12.05
C GLN A 93 26.17 23.04 -12.21
N MET A 94 25.38 24.00 -11.75
CA MET A 94 25.75 25.41 -11.80
C MET A 94 26.96 25.76 -10.92
N ILE A 95 27.11 25.12 -9.75
CA ILE A 95 28.28 25.30 -8.89
C ILE A 95 29.54 24.76 -9.59
N GLU A 96 29.48 23.57 -10.19
CA GLU A 96 30.60 22.98 -10.92
C GLU A 96 31.03 23.85 -12.12
N ILE A 97 30.06 24.39 -12.87
CA ILE A 97 30.34 25.34 -13.96
C ILE A 97 31.10 26.57 -13.44
N ARG A 98 30.64 27.19 -12.35
CA ARG A 98 31.29 28.38 -11.78
C ARG A 98 32.70 28.10 -11.24
N LEU A 99 32.90 26.92 -10.64
CA LEU A 99 34.22 26.49 -10.17
C LEU A 99 35.19 26.27 -11.33
N ALA A 100 34.74 25.62 -12.41
CA ALA A 100 35.54 25.43 -13.62
C ALA A 100 35.88 26.77 -14.30
N GLU A 101 34.92 27.70 -14.38
CA GLU A 101 35.14 29.06 -14.88
C GLU A 101 36.19 29.82 -14.05
N ALA A 102 36.12 29.74 -12.71
CA ALA A 102 37.07 30.37 -11.80
C ALA A 102 38.47 29.73 -11.87
N ALA A 103 38.55 28.42 -12.14
CA ALA A 103 39.80 27.69 -12.29
C ALA A 103 40.46 27.87 -13.67
N HIS A 104 39.81 28.59 -14.61
CA HIS A 104 40.21 28.68 -16.02
C HIS A 104 40.39 27.31 -16.70
N GLU A 105 39.64 26.28 -16.28
CA GLU A 105 39.61 24.99 -16.96
C GLU A 105 38.73 25.08 -18.21
N VAL A 106 39.35 24.95 -19.40
CA VAL A 106 38.71 25.22 -20.70
C VAL A 106 38.32 23.95 -21.46
N ASP A 107 38.50 22.75 -20.89
CA ASP A 107 38.03 21.53 -21.55
C ASP A 107 36.51 21.39 -21.42
N ARG A 108 35.81 22.04 -22.35
CA ARG A 108 34.35 22.01 -22.46
C ARG A 108 33.80 20.60 -22.62
N ALA A 109 34.53 19.69 -23.27
CA ALA A 109 34.06 18.33 -23.49
C ALA A 109 34.11 17.51 -22.19
N ALA A 110 35.21 17.66 -21.42
CA ALA A 110 35.30 17.06 -20.09
C ALA A 110 34.26 17.62 -19.12
N LEU A 111 34.03 18.95 -19.16
CA LEU A 111 33.03 19.60 -18.30
C LEU A 111 31.61 19.09 -18.60
N VAL A 112 31.19 19.06 -19.87
CA VAL A 112 29.86 18.56 -20.25
C VAL A 112 29.66 17.10 -19.82
N LYS A 113 30.68 16.26 -19.99
CA LYS A 113 30.64 14.86 -19.53
C LYS A 113 30.48 14.74 -18.02
N ASN A 114 31.08 15.64 -17.24
CA ASN A 114 30.94 15.66 -15.79
C ASN A 114 29.55 16.14 -15.35
N LEU A 115 28.95 17.09 -16.06
CA LEU A 115 27.61 17.63 -15.76
C LEU A 115 26.51 16.59 -15.96
N TYR A 116 26.63 15.75 -17.00
CA TYR A 116 25.74 14.63 -17.26
C TYR A 116 26.34 13.31 -16.76
N SER A 117 26.75 13.30 -15.49
CA SER A 117 27.23 12.10 -14.81
C SER A 117 26.24 11.65 -13.74
N ARG A 118 26.27 10.37 -13.39
CA ARG A 118 25.40 9.81 -12.34
C ARG A 118 25.53 10.53 -10.98
N SER A 119 26.66 11.18 -10.70
CA SER A 119 26.85 11.97 -9.48
C SER A 119 26.01 13.25 -9.42
N MET A 120 25.52 13.70 -10.57
CA MET A 120 24.64 14.87 -10.72
C MET A 120 23.15 14.48 -10.79
N LEU A 121 22.83 13.18 -10.77
CA LEU A 121 21.47 12.70 -10.69
C LEU A 121 21.01 12.59 -9.24
N ILE A 122 19.80 13.08 -8.98
CA ILE A 122 19.05 12.78 -7.78
C ILE A 122 18.17 11.58 -8.13
N GLU A 123 18.59 10.41 -7.66
CA GLU A 123 17.81 9.18 -7.83
C GLU A 123 16.54 9.26 -6.97
N ARG A 124 15.38 9.09 -7.61
CA ARG A 124 14.06 9.01 -6.95
C ARG A 124 13.65 7.54 -6.77
N PRO A 125 12.54 7.22 -6.06
CA PRO A 125 12.26 5.86 -5.63
C PRO A 125 12.27 4.78 -6.73
N LEU A 126 11.86 5.08 -7.98
CA LEU A 126 11.93 4.12 -9.08
C LEU A 126 13.37 3.82 -9.49
N LEU A 127 14.21 4.84 -9.71
CA LEU A 127 15.61 4.61 -10.06
C LEU A 127 16.38 4.00 -8.88
N GLN A 128 16.13 4.49 -7.66
CA GLN A 128 16.70 3.91 -6.44
C GLN A 128 16.39 2.42 -6.31
N ALA A 129 15.21 1.96 -6.74
CA ALA A 129 14.81 0.56 -6.67
C ALA A 129 15.61 -0.34 -7.61
N LEU A 130 16.10 0.21 -8.72
CA LEU A 130 16.93 -0.50 -9.69
C LEU A 130 18.41 -0.49 -9.29
N THR A 131 18.82 0.51 -8.51
CA THR A 131 20.23 0.73 -8.18
C THR A 131 20.65 0.17 -6.81
N GLN A 132 19.70 -0.39 -6.05
CA GLN A 132 20.01 -1.03 -4.77
C GLN A 132 20.90 -2.26 -4.96
N PRO A 133 21.86 -2.51 -4.04
CA PRO A 133 22.70 -3.70 -4.07
C PRO A 133 21.94 -4.99 -3.70
N ARG A 134 20.78 -4.86 -3.06
CA ARG A 134 19.90 -5.96 -2.65
C ARG A 134 18.49 -5.62 -3.07
N SER A 135 17.74 -6.61 -3.56
CA SER A 135 16.35 -6.45 -4.02
C SER A 135 15.49 -5.74 -2.97
N PRO A 136 15.09 -4.49 -3.22
CA PRO A 136 14.20 -3.75 -2.32
C PRO A 136 12.76 -4.16 -2.56
N VAL A 137 11.87 -3.79 -1.64
CA VAL A 137 10.43 -3.79 -1.92
C VAL A 137 10.08 -2.45 -2.55
N LEU A 138 9.58 -2.46 -3.77
CA LEU A 138 9.06 -1.29 -4.47
C LEU A 138 7.53 -1.28 -4.35
N LEU A 139 7.00 -0.29 -3.64
CA LEU A 139 5.56 -0.10 -3.48
C LEU A 139 5.09 1.07 -4.36
N ILE A 140 4.34 0.76 -5.41
CA ILE A 140 3.65 1.75 -6.25
C ILE A 140 2.20 1.83 -5.75
N ASP A 141 1.88 2.91 -5.03
CA ASP A 141 0.67 3.01 -4.24
C ASP A 141 -0.36 3.91 -4.91
N GLU A 142 -1.62 3.48 -4.96
CA GLU A 142 -2.75 4.19 -5.58
C GLU A 142 -2.51 4.55 -7.06
N LEU A 143 -2.03 3.59 -7.86
CA LEU A 143 -1.69 3.82 -9.28
C LEU A 143 -2.83 4.44 -10.09
N ASP A 144 -4.08 4.19 -9.71
CA ASP A 144 -5.29 4.77 -10.28
C ASP A 144 -5.43 6.29 -10.11
N ARG A 145 -4.56 6.91 -9.33
CA ARG A 145 -4.49 8.37 -9.20
C ARG A 145 -3.43 9.02 -10.07
N ALA A 146 -2.51 8.25 -10.66
CA ALA A 146 -1.53 8.79 -11.61
C ALA A 146 -2.12 8.90 -13.02
N ASP A 147 -1.52 9.74 -13.84
CA ASP A 147 -1.92 9.98 -15.23
C ASP A 147 -1.39 8.89 -16.19
N GLU A 148 -2.03 8.74 -17.36
CA GLU A 148 -1.65 7.73 -18.38
C GLU A 148 -0.18 7.75 -18.83
N PRO A 149 0.51 8.91 -18.94
CA PRO A 149 1.93 8.93 -19.26
C PRO A 149 2.79 8.17 -18.24
N PHE A 150 2.39 8.18 -16.97
CA PHE A 150 3.08 7.43 -15.93
C PHE A 150 2.85 5.91 -16.09
N ASP A 151 1.63 5.49 -16.47
CA ASP A 151 1.35 4.09 -16.80
C ASP A 151 2.28 3.60 -17.93
N ALA A 152 2.47 4.42 -18.96
CA ALA A 152 3.37 4.14 -20.08
C ALA A 152 4.83 4.05 -19.65
N PHE A 153 5.28 4.89 -18.72
CA PHE A 153 6.65 4.85 -18.18
C PHE A 153 6.91 3.56 -17.38
N LEU A 154 5.95 3.15 -16.55
CA LEU A 154 6.07 1.91 -15.76
C LEU A 154 6.14 0.64 -16.62
N LEU A 155 5.71 0.70 -17.89
CA LEU A 155 5.78 -0.43 -18.80
C LEU A 155 7.19 -1.01 -18.94
N GLU A 156 8.21 -0.14 -19.05
CA GLU A 156 9.62 -0.54 -19.13
C GLU A 156 10.09 -1.12 -17.80
N VAL A 157 9.82 -0.41 -16.70
CA VAL A 157 10.26 -0.78 -15.35
C VAL A 157 9.72 -2.16 -14.95
N LEU A 158 8.43 -2.41 -15.20
CA LEU A 158 7.77 -3.67 -14.80
C LEU A 158 8.10 -4.85 -15.72
N ALA A 159 8.49 -4.60 -16.96
CA ALA A 159 8.84 -5.65 -17.92
C ALA A 159 10.30 -6.09 -17.78
N GLU A 160 11.22 -5.13 -17.72
CA GLU A 160 12.65 -5.36 -17.90
C GLU A 160 13.48 -5.01 -16.64
N ASN A 161 12.86 -4.48 -15.58
CA ASN A 161 13.55 -3.96 -14.40
C ASN A 161 14.68 -2.99 -14.78
N GLN A 162 14.37 -2.03 -15.65
CA GLN A 162 15.30 -1.03 -16.13
C GLN A 162 14.63 0.34 -16.30
N ILE A 163 15.42 1.39 -16.38
CA ILE A 163 15.00 2.73 -16.83
C ILE A 163 16.02 3.24 -17.85
N THR A 164 15.53 3.73 -19.00
CA THR A 164 16.38 4.40 -19.99
C THR A 164 16.45 5.90 -19.71
N ILE A 165 17.66 6.38 -19.40
CA ILE A 165 17.97 7.79 -19.18
C ILE A 165 18.62 8.32 -20.46
N PRO A 166 18.02 9.29 -21.17
CA PRO A 166 18.53 9.74 -22.47
C PRO A 166 20.01 10.12 -22.48
N GLU A 167 20.50 10.75 -21.42
CA GLU A 167 21.88 11.22 -21.33
C GLU A 167 22.87 10.18 -20.79
N LEU A 168 22.42 9.14 -20.08
CA LEU A 168 23.28 8.11 -19.45
C LEU A 168 23.13 6.71 -20.05
N GLY A 169 22.13 6.49 -20.89
CA GLY A 169 21.74 5.17 -21.36
C GLY A 169 20.86 4.42 -20.36
N THR A 170 20.77 3.10 -20.54
CA THR A 170 19.87 2.24 -19.77
C THR A 170 20.51 1.78 -18.47
N VAL A 171 19.79 1.98 -17.36
CA VAL A 171 20.14 1.48 -16.04
C VAL A 171 19.33 0.22 -15.77
N HIS A 172 20.00 -0.92 -15.68
CA HIS A 172 19.38 -2.22 -15.34
C HIS A 172 19.55 -2.53 -13.86
N ALA A 173 18.57 -3.21 -13.27
CA ALA A 173 18.67 -3.71 -11.92
C ALA A 173 19.55 -4.96 -11.82
N ASP A 174 20.67 -4.86 -11.11
CA ASP A 174 21.47 -6.03 -10.72
C ASP A 174 20.70 -6.93 -9.72
N ALA A 175 19.87 -6.31 -8.88
CA ALA A 175 18.99 -6.96 -7.93
C ALA A 175 17.54 -6.47 -8.14
N PRO A 176 16.74 -7.15 -8.97
CA PRO A 176 15.38 -6.71 -9.31
C PRO A 176 14.50 -6.49 -8.08
N PRO A 177 13.71 -5.40 -8.03
CA PRO A 177 12.84 -5.11 -6.91
C PRO A 177 11.67 -6.08 -6.82
N ILE A 178 11.21 -6.33 -5.59
CA ILE A 178 9.94 -6.99 -5.33
C ILE A 178 8.85 -5.92 -5.43
N THR A 179 8.16 -5.88 -6.56
CA THR A 179 7.20 -4.82 -6.86
C THR A 179 5.78 -5.18 -6.44
N ILE A 180 5.18 -4.34 -5.60
CA ILE A 180 3.78 -4.38 -5.23
C ILE A 180 3.12 -3.11 -5.74
N ILE A 181 2.02 -3.27 -6.46
CA ILE A 181 1.22 -2.18 -7.02
C ILE A 181 -0.15 -2.22 -6.35
N THR A 182 -0.66 -1.10 -5.87
CA THR A 182 -2.00 -1.01 -5.28
C THR A 182 -2.91 -0.11 -6.10
N SER A 183 -4.20 -0.41 -6.09
CA SER A 183 -5.23 0.45 -6.68
C SER A 183 -6.56 0.35 -5.93
N ASN A 184 -7.27 1.48 -5.87
CA ASN A 184 -8.65 1.57 -5.36
C ASN A 184 -9.69 1.57 -6.49
N ARG A 185 -9.28 1.33 -7.75
CA ARG A 185 -10.13 1.32 -8.95
C ARG A 185 -10.90 2.63 -9.17
N THR A 186 -10.31 3.79 -8.84
CA THR A 186 -10.93 5.10 -9.15
C THR A 186 -10.91 5.41 -10.64
N ARG A 187 -9.98 4.81 -11.39
CA ARG A 187 -9.96 4.77 -12.86
C ARG A 187 -9.54 3.39 -13.34
N GLU A 188 -9.73 3.14 -14.63
CA GLU A 188 -9.19 1.96 -15.28
C GLU A 188 -7.69 2.11 -15.54
N ILE A 189 -6.90 1.13 -15.09
CA ILE A 189 -5.47 1.02 -15.37
C ILE A 189 -5.25 0.36 -16.72
N HIS A 190 -4.26 0.85 -17.47
CA HIS A 190 -3.92 0.34 -18.80
C HIS A 190 -3.67 -1.19 -18.81
N ASP A 191 -4.33 -1.89 -19.73
CA ASP A 191 -4.31 -3.36 -19.85
C ASP A 191 -2.91 -3.96 -19.95
N ALA A 192 -1.99 -3.26 -20.61
CA ALA A 192 -0.60 -3.68 -20.74
C ALA A 192 0.12 -3.82 -19.38
N LEU A 193 -0.21 -2.99 -18.38
CA LEU A 193 0.34 -3.10 -17.03
C LEU A 193 -0.22 -4.34 -16.32
N LYS A 194 -1.54 -4.54 -16.40
CA LYS A 194 -2.21 -5.72 -15.80
C LYS A 194 -1.61 -7.01 -16.31
N ARG A 195 -1.35 -7.11 -17.63
CA ARG A 195 -0.74 -8.30 -18.26
C ARG A 195 0.69 -8.59 -17.79
N ARG A 196 1.42 -7.57 -17.32
CA ARG A 196 2.79 -7.73 -16.81
C ARG A 196 2.84 -8.11 -15.32
N CYS A 197 1.72 -8.01 -14.61
CA CYS A 197 1.62 -8.35 -13.20
C CYS A 197 0.93 -9.71 -12.96
N LEU A 198 1.12 -10.26 -11.77
CA LEU A 198 0.16 -11.18 -11.16
C LEU A 198 -0.95 -10.34 -10.54
N TYR A 199 -2.20 -10.70 -10.80
CA TYR A 199 -3.36 -9.95 -10.32
C TYR A 199 -3.99 -10.63 -9.11
N HIS A 200 -4.34 -9.83 -8.11
CA HIS A 200 -5.14 -10.30 -6.98
C HIS A 200 -6.11 -9.21 -6.51
N TRP A 201 -7.39 -9.61 -6.40
CA TRP A 201 -8.44 -8.77 -5.86
C TRP A 201 -8.53 -8.96 -4.34
N VAL A 202 -8.40 -7.87 -3.58
CA VAL A 202 -8.47 -7.86 -2.12
C VAL A 202 -9.86 -7.44 -1.67
N GLU A 203 -10.61 -8.41 -1.15
CA GLU A 203 -11.96 -8.23 -0.62
C GLU A 203 -11.92 -7.80 0.85
N PHE A 204 -13.07 -7.38 1.38
CA PHE A 204 -13.21 -7.28 2.83
C PHE A 204 -12.99 -8.65 3.49
N PRO A 205 -12.30 -8.70 4.64
CA PRO A 205 -12.08 -9.96 5.36
C PRO A 205 -13.41 -10.58 5.84
N SER A 206 -13.39 -11.88 6.15
CA SER A 206 -14.48 -12.54 6.87
C SER A 206 -14.57 -12.02 8.31
N VAL A 207 -15.69 -12.30 8.98
CA VAL A 207 -15.89 -11.93 10.40
C VAL A 207 -14.75 -12.45 11.27
N GLU A 208 -14.38 -13.72 11.11
CA GLU A 208 -13.34 -14.37 11.90
C GLU A 208 -11.98 -13.70 11.67
N ARG A 209 -11.67 -13.41 10.41
CA ARG A 209 -10.40 -12.78 10.03
C ARG A 209 -10.32 -11.34 10.50
N GLU A 210 -11.40 -10.58 10.37
CA GLU A 210 -11.45 -9.21 10.85
C GLU A 210 -11.33 -9.13 12.37
N LEU A 211 -11.92 -10.08 13.10
CA LEU A 211 -11.75 -10.19 14.55
C LEU A 211 -10.28 -10.38 14.93
N GLU A 212 -9.56 -11.26 14.23
CA GLU A 212 -8.12 -11.45 14.46
C GLU A 212 -7.34 -10.15 14.20
N ILE A 213 -7.67 -9.44 13.11
CA ILE A 213 -7.01 -8.18 12.74
C ILE A 213 -7.26 -7.11 13.82
N VAL A 214 -8.52 -6.92 14.22
CA VAL A 214 -8.91 -5.89 15.18
C VAL A 214 -8.32 -6.18 16.56
N ARG A 215 -8.32 -7.44 17.02
CA ARG A 215 -7.65 -7.82 18.28
C ARG A 215 -6.17 -7.46 18.30
N LEU A 216 -5.49 -7.66 17.17
CA LEU A 216 -4.07 -7.40 17.05
C LEU A 216 -3.76 -5.90 16.95
N LYS A 217 -4.57 -5.13 16.23
CA LYS A 217 -4.31 -3.72 15.90
C LYS A 217 -4.97 -2.71 16.84
N ALA A 218 -6.02 -3.10 17.56
CA ALA A 218 -6.73 -2.30 18.54
C ALA A 218 -6.83 -3.05 19.89
N PRO A 219 -5.72 -3.25 20.62
CA PRO A 219 -5.73 -3.96 21.90
C PRO A 219 -6.47 -3.16 22.98
N GLY A 220 -7.06 -3.87 23.96
CA GLY A 220 -7.68 -3.24 25.15
C GLY A 220 -9.20 -3.29 25.21
N ALA A 221 -9.87 -3.85 24.19
CA ALA A 221 -11.31 -4.13 24.25
C ALA A 221 -11.60 -5.52 24.85
N SER A 222 -12.83 -5.71 25.33
CA SER A 222 -13.32 -7.03 25.75
C SER A 222 -13.60 -7.93 24.54
N ASP A 223 -13.51 -9.26 24.70
CA ASP A 223 -13.88 -10.21 23.63
C ASP A 223 -15.30 -9.98 23.10
N ARG A 224 -16.23 -9.62 24.01
CA ARG A 224 -17.59 -9.25 23.64
C ARG A 224 -17.63 -8.02 22.73
N LEU A 225 -16.87 -6.98 23.08
CA LEU A 225 -16.84 -5.74 22.29
C LEU A 225 -16.22 -5.97 20.91
N TYR A 226 -15.15 -6.76 20.80
CA TYR A 226 -14.57 -7.11 19.50
C TYR A 226 -15.60 -7.76 18.58
N VAL A 227 -16.32 -8.78 19.07
CA VAL A 227 -17.37 -9.47 18.31
C VAL A 227 -18.47 -8.51 17.89
N GLN A 228 -18.96 -7.68 18.81
CA GLN A 228 -20.00 -6.70 18.53
C GLN A 228 -19.59 -5.69 17.45
N VAL A 229 -18.38 -5.15 17.52
CA VAL A 229 -17.85 -4.17 16.57
C VAL A 229 -17.75 -4.77 15.17
N VAL A 230 -17.11 -5.94 15.03
CA VAL A 230 -16.91 -6.57 13.72
C VAL A 230 -18.25 -6.98 13.12
N GLU A 231 -19.15 -7.59 13.90
CA GLU A 231 -20.48 -7.98 13.43
C GLU A 231 -21.33 -6.77 13.01
N PHE A 232 -21.19 -5.64 13.70
CA PHE A 232 -21.86 -4.39 13.33
C PHE A 232 -21.34 -3.85 11.99
N VAL A 233 -20.02 -3.74 11.83
CA VAL A 233 -19.41 -3.26 10.58
C VAL A 233 -19.72 -4.19 9.41
N GLN A 234 -19.64 -5.51 9.61
CA GLN A 234 -19.92 -6.50 8.56
C GLN A 234 -21.36 -6.42 8.03
N ARG A 235 -22.33 -6.10 8.90
CA ARG A 235 -23.70 -5.81 8.46
C ARG A 235 -23.82 -4.45 7.79
N MET A 236 -23.16 -3.43 8.34
CA MET A 236 -23.14 -2.09 7.77
C MET A 236 -22.64 -2.11 6.32
N ARG A 237 -21.63 -2.94 5.99
CA ARG A 237 -21.13 -3.14 4.62
C ARG A 237 -22.16 -3.74 3.65
N ARG A 238 -23.24 -4.33 4.13
CA ARG A 238 -24.34 -4.89 3.31
C ARG A 238 -25.44 -3.85 3.04
N LEU A 239 -25.39 -2.71 3.72
CA LEU A 239 -26.27 -1.59 3.44
C LEU A 239 -25.80 -0.88 2.17
N ASP A 240 -26.73 -0.23 1.51
CA ASP A 240 -26.49 0.58 0.32
C ASP A 240 -25.87 1.93 0.73
N LEU A 241 -24.61 1.90 1.17
CA LEU A 241 -23.84 3.08 1.54
C LEU A 241 -23.09 3.64 0.34
N PHE A 242 -22.92 4.96 0.29
CA PHE A 242 -22.07 5.58 -0.72
C PHE A 242 -20.63 5.07 -0.58
N LYS A 243 -20.13 4.96 0.65
CA LYS A 243 -18.83 4.34 0.92
C LYS A 243 -18.86 3.48 2.17
N ALA A 244 -18.75 2.17 1.97
CA ALA A 244 -18.67 1.22 3.07
C ALA A 244 -17.36 1.39 3.88
N PRO A 245 -17.40 1.24 5.22
CA PRO A 245 -16.21 1.33 6.06
C PRO A 245 -15.25 0.17 5.81
N GLY A 246 -13.97 0.45 5.70
CA GLY A 246 -12.91 -0.54 5.60
C GLY A 246 -12.48 -1.12 6.94
N VAL A 247 -11.41 -1.92 6.90
CA VAL A 247 -10.83 -2.52 8.11
C VAL A 247 -10.13 -1.43 8.94
N ALA A 248 -9.55 -0.43 8.28
CA ALA A 248 -8.96 0.73 8.95
C ALA A 248 -9.98 1.46 9.83
N GLU A 249 -11.17 1.78 9.29
CA GLU A 249 -12.24 2.42 10.05
C GLU A 249 -12.74 1.55 11.21
N THR A 250 -12.72 0.22 11.05
CA THR A 250 -13.10 -0.74 12.11
C THR A 250 -12.10 -0.72 13.28
N ILE A 251 -10.80 -0.67 12.96
CA ILE A 251 -9.73 -0.54 13.95
C ILE A 251 -9.84 0.79 14.68
N ASP A 252 -10.02 1.89 13.94
CA ASP A 252 -10.15 3.24 14.50
C ASP A 252 -11.37 3.35 15.41
N TRP A 253 -12.51 2.77 15.00
CA TRP A 253 -13.72 2.75 15.81
C TRP A 253 -13.55 1.92 17.08
N THR A 254 -12.87 0.76 16.99
CA THR A 254 -12.55 -0.04 18.17
C THR A 254 -11.67 0.75 19.16
N ASN A 255 -10.63 1.43 18.66
CA ASN A 255 -9.78 2.27 19.50
C ASN A 255 -10.56 3.44 20.14
N ALA A 256 -11.49 4.05 19.41
CA ALA A 256 -12.36 5.09 19.95
C ALA A 256 -13.25 4.57 21.09
N LEU A 257 -13.84 3.38 20.92
CA LEU A 257 -14.65 2.73 21.94
C LEU A 257 -13.83 2.37 23.18
N VAL A 258 -12.60 1.88 23.01
CA VAL A 258 -11.66 1.64 24.11
C VAL A 258 -11.33 2.93 24.84
N ALA A 259 -11.08 4.02 24.12
CA ALA A 259 -10.80 5.33 24.73
C ALA A 259 -11.98 5.89 25.52
N LEU A 260 -13.21 5.57 25.12
CA LEU A 260 -14.44 5.90 25.84
C LEU A 260 -14.73 4.96 27.02
N ASN A 261 -13.87 3.97 27.28
CA ASN A 261 -14.08 2.89 28.25
C ASN A 261 -15.41 2.15 28.01
N ALA A 262 -15.84 2.04 26.74
CA ALA A 262 -17.01 1.28 26.38
C ALA A 262 -16.74 -0.21 26.64
N ILE A 263 -17.62 -0.87 27.38
CA ILE A 263 -17.51 -2.30 27.69
C ILE A 263 -18.31 -3.13 26.68
N ARG A 264 -19.34 -2.51 26.09
CA ARG A 264 -20.27 -3.08 25.10
C ARG A 264 -20.74 -1.97 24.16
N LEU A 265 -21.25 -2.35 22.99
CA LEU A 265 -22.01 -1.44 22.14
C LEU A 265 -23.38 -1.16 22.78
N ASP A 266 -23.73 0.11 22.86
CA ASP A 266 -25.07 0.59 23.19
C ASP A 266 -25.50 1.65 22.14
N PRO A 267 -26.81 1.88 21.97
CA PRO A 267 -27.32 2.77 20.91
C PRO A 267 -26.76 4.20 20.98
N VAL A 268 -26.53 4.73 22.19
CA VAL A 268 -26.05 6.09 22.39
C VAL A 268 -24.59 6.18 21.97
N THR A 269 -23.74 5.28 22.47
CA THR A 269 -22.32 5.24 22.11
C THR A 269 -22.13 5.02 20.61
N VAL A 270 -22.91 4.14 19.99
CA VAL A 270 -22.85 3.92 18.53
C VAL A 270 -23.20 5.21 17.80
N HIS A 271 -24.33 5.83 18.13
CA HIS A 271 -24.80 7.07 17.50
C HIS A 271 -23.73 8.19 17.59
N ASP A 272 -23.17 8.40 18.77
CA ASP A 272 -22.21 9.48 19.03
C ASP A 272 -20.84 9.24 18.38
N THR A 273 -20.55 8.00 17.96
CA THR A 273 -19.28 7.61 17.33
C THR A 273 -19.40 7.20 15.87
N LEU A 274 -20.59 7.29 15.25
CA LEU A 274 -20.80 6.94 13.83
C LEU A 274 -19.85 7.68 12.88
N GLY A 275 -19.46 8.92 13.21
CA GLY A 275 -18.51 9.71 12.44
C GLY A 275 -17.10 9.10 12.35
N VAL A 276 -16.77 8.11 13.20
CA VAL A 276 -15.52 7.36 13.08
C VAL A 276 -15.59 6.37 11.92
N LEU A 277 -16.72 5.70 11.73
CA LEU A 277 -16.95 4.72 10.65
C LEU A 277 -17.32 5.37 9.32
N LEU A 278 -18.20 6.37 9.34
CA LEU A 278 -18.78 6.97 8.14
C LEU A 278 -18.33 8.42 7.98
N LYS A 279 -17.96 8.79 6.75
CA LYS A 279 -17.45 10.13 6.41
C LYS A 279 -18.40 10.95 5.54
N TYR A 280 -19.48 10.34 5.07
CA TYR A 280 -20.49 11.00 4.24
C TYR A 280 -21.73 11.32 5.08
N GLN A 281 -22.18 12.58 5.04
CA GLN A 281 -23.34 13.02 5.81
C GLN A 281 -24.60 12.24 5.42
N ASP A 282 -24.78 11.95 4.14
CA ASP A 282 -25.93 11.20 3.64
C ASP A 282 -25.96 9.76 4.20
N ASP A 283 -24.80 9.11 4.30
CA ASP A 283 -24.68 7.77 4.91
C ASP A 283 -25.02 7.81 6.41
N ILE A 284 -24.59 8.85 7.14
CA ILE A 284 -24.90 9.04 8.55
C ILE A 284 -26.41 9.25 8.75
N VAL A 285 -27.02 10.15 7.96
CA VAL A 285 -28.45 10.44 8.02
C VAL A 285 -29.28 9.21 7.64
N LYS A 286 -28.86 8.46 6.61
CA LYS A 286 -29.50 7.20 6.21
C LYS A 286 -29.49 6.19 7.36
N LEU A 287 -28.36 6.05 8.05
CA LEU A 287 -28.27 5.15 9.20
C LEU A 287 -29.15 5.61 10.36
N GLN A 288 -29.13 6.90 10.68
CA GLN A 288 -29.92 7.48 11.78
C GLN A 288 -31.43 7.44 11.53
N SER A 289 -31.88 7.48 10.27
CA SER A 289 -33.31 7.56 9.92
C SER A 289 -34.08 6.23 9.96
N GLY A 290 -33.43 5.11 10.33
CA GLY A 290 -34.13 3.85 10.63
C GLY A 290 -33.31 2.57 10.49
N ASP A 291 -32.21 2.59 9.74
CA ASP A 291 -31.39 1.39 9.53
C ASP A 291 -30.52 1.04 10.75
N LEU A 292 -30.15 2.03 11.56
CA LEU A 292 -29.45 1.81 12.84
C LEU A 292 -30.29 0.99 13.81
N THR A 293 -31.59 1.29 13.95
CA THR A 293 -32.48 0.55 14.86
C THR A 293 -32.61 -0.91 14.42
N LYS A 294 -32.76 -1.16 13.12
CA LYS A 294 -32.79 -2.53 12.57
C LYS A 294 -31.48 -3.28 12.81
N LEU A 295 -30.34 -2.63 12.56
CA LEU A 295 -29.00 -3.18 12.82
C LEU A 295 -28.83 -3.60 14.29
N LEU A 296 -29.23 -2.72 15.21
CA LEU A 296 -29.16 -2.98 16.65
C LEU A 296 -30.13 -4.09 17.07
N ASP A 297 -31.35 -4.12 16.52
CA ASP A 297 -32.33 -5.16 16.82
C ASP A 297 -31.90 -6.54 16.28
N GLU A 298 -31.25 -6.60 15.12
CA GLU A 298 -30.67 -7.85 14.59
C GLU A 298 -29.50 -8.35 15.46
N LEU A 299 -28.68 -7.44 16.00
CA LEU A 299 -27.62 -7.79 16.93
C LEU A 299 -28.18 -8.25 18.28
N ARG A 300 -29.29 -7.65 18.76
CA ARG A 300 -30.06 -8.14 19.93
C ARG A 300 -30.64 -9.53 19.69
N ALA A 301 -31.19 -9.79 18.51
CA ALA A 301 -31.79 -11.08 18.15
C ALA A 301 -30.78 -12.25 18.14
N ARG A 302 -29.48 -11.98 17.95
CA ARG A 302 -28.40 -12.97 18.07
C ARG A 302 -27.77 -13.06 19.46
N SER A 303 -28.36 -12.43 20.47
CA SER A 303 -27.81 -12.31 21.83
C SER A 303 -26.42 -11.65 21.89
N LEU A 304 -26.05 -10.91 20.84
CA LEU A 304 -24.83 -10.11 20.82
C LEU A 304 -25.04 -8.80 21.59
N LEU A 305 -26.28 -8.32 21.67
CA LEU A 305 -26.72 -7.26 22.58
C LEU A 305 -27.76 -7.84 23.54
N GLU A 306 -27.69 -7.48 24.83
CA GLU A 306 -28.77 -7.83 25.77
C GLU A 306 -29.98 -6.92 25.53
N ALA A 307 -31.19 -7.47 25.72
CA ALA A 307 -32.39 -6.67 25.82
C ALA A 307 -32.27 -5.74 27.04
N GLU A 308 -32.73 -4.49 26.88
CA GLU A 308 -32.84 -3.53 27.99
C GLU A 308 -33.70 -4.08 29.14
#